data_AF-A0AA41YF97-F1
#
_entry.id   AF-A0AA41YF97-F1
#
_cell.length_a   1.000
_cell.length_b   1.000
_cell.length_c   1.000
_cell.angle_alpha   90.00
_cell.angle_beta   90.00
_cell.angle_gamma   90.00
#
_symmetry.space_group_name_H-M   'P 1'
#
loop_
_entity.id
_entity.type
_entity.pdbx_description
1 polymer ?
#
loop_
_entity_poly.entity_id
_entity_poly.type
_entity_poly.pdbx_seq_one_letter_code
_entity_poly.pdbx_strand_id
1 'polypeptide(L)'
;ASLALDIADFTCAHVGQNNVVLTVTDVNGNSSTANAVVTVVDEIDPTALAQNVTIYLDADGNASTTAEAVDNSSADNCGIASLALDIADFTCAHVGQNNVVLTVT
;
A
#
# COMPACT_ATOMS: atom_id res chain seq x y z
N ALA A 1 1.88 -3.34 -41.94
CA ALA A 1 2.63 -3.93 -40.83
C ALA A 1 2.25 -3.24 -39.54
N SER A 2 2.15 -3.98 -38.44
CA SER A 2 1.75 -3.47 -37.12
C SER A 2 2.49 -4.21 -35.99
N LEU A 3 2.51 -3.57 -34.82
CA LEU A 3 3.01 -4.11 -33.55
C LEU A 3 1.85 -4.05 -32.55
N ALA A 4 1.64 -5.12 -31.80
CA ALA A 4 0.63 -5.17 -30.75
C ALA A 4 1.14 -5.94 -29.54
N LEU A 5 0.86 -5.42 -28.34
CA LEU A 5 1.03 -6.12 -27.07
C LEU A 5 -0.33 -6.64 -26.61
N ASP A 6 -0.34 -7.81 -25.97
CA ASP A 6 -1.52 -8.36 -25.31
C ASP A 6 -1.91 -7.57 -24.05
N ILE A 7 -0.93 -6.99 -23.36
CA ILE A 7 -1.10 -6.10 -22.20
C ILE A 7 -0.21 -4.88 -22.38
N ALA A 8 -0.81 -3.69 -22.31
CA ALA A 8 -0.10 -2.42 -22.42
C ALA A 8 -0.34 -1.48 -21.23
N ASP A 9 -1.37 -1.74 -20.42
CA ASP A 9 -1.72 -0.94 -19.26
C ASP A 9 -1.37 -1.70 -17.98
N PHE A 10 -0.61 -1.06 -17.11
CA PHE A 10 -0.17 -1.61 -15.84
C PHE A 10 -0.67 -0.75 -14.68
N THR A 11 -0.94 -1.42 -13.57
CA THR A 11 -1.48 -0.82 -12.34
C THR A 11 -0.80 -1.48 -11.15
N CYS A 12 -1.15 -1.07 -9.94
CA CYS A 12 -0.61 -1.68 -8.72
C CYS A 12 -0.91 -3.19 -8.58
N ALA A 13 -1.96 -3.70 -9.24
CA ALA A 13 -2.22 -5.14 -9.31
C ALA A 13 -1.14 -5.91 -10.10
N HIS A 14 -0.29 -5.20 -10.83
CA HIS A 14 0.76 -5.76 -11.68
C HIS A 14 2.17 -5.53 -11.10
N VAL A 15 2.32 -5.02 -9.87
CA VAL A 15 3.66 -4.91 -9.23
C VAL A 15 4.33 -6.28 -9.23
N GLY A 16 5.60 -6.32 -9.67
CA GLY A 16 6.35 -7.55 -9.94
C GLY A 16 6.50 -7.85 -11.43
N GLN A 17 6.76 -9.12 -11.76
CA GLN A 17 7.01 -9.56 -13.13
C GLN A 17 5.71 -9.92 -13.86
N ASN A 18 5.55 -9.37 -15.06
CA ASN A 18 4.42 -9.61 -15.95
C ASN A 18 4.94 -10.11 -17.29
N ASN A 19 4.45 -11.26 -17.74
CA ASN A 19 4.83 -11.80 -19.04
C ASN A 19 3.89 -11.22 -20.10
N VAL A 20 4.45 -10.55 -21.11
CA VAL A 20 3.70 -9.97 -22.23
C VAL A 20 4.09 -10.65 -23.53
N VAL A 21 3.18 -10.63 -24.51
CA VAL A 21 3.38 -11.17 -25.84
C VAL A 21 3.35 -10.04 -26.86
N LEU A 22 4.48 -9.82 -27.52
CA LEU A 22 4.56 -8.98 -28.70
C LEU A 22 4.12 -9.76 -29.93
N THR A 23 3.12 -9.26 -30.64
CA THR A 23 2.72 -9.74 -31.97
C THR A 23 3.17 -8.73 -33.02
N VAL A 24 3.92 -9.22 -34.01
CA VAL A 24 4.32 -8.44 -35.19
C VAL A 24 3.56 -8.99 -36.40
N THR A 25 2.90 -8.13 -37.16
CA THR A 25 2.24 -8.49 -38.42
C THR A 25 2.86 -7.71 -39.57
N ASP A 26 3.24 -8.36 -40.67
CA ASP A 26 3.83 -7.71 -41.85
C ASP A 26 2.77 -7.02 -42.74
N VAL A 27 3.16 -6.50 -43.92
CA VAL A 27 2.21 -5.86 -44.86
C VAL A 27 1.36 -6.85 -45.65
N ASN A 28 1.75 -8.12 -45.65
CA ASN A 28 1.06 -9.21 -46.34
C ASN A 28 0.14 -10.00 -45.40
N GLY A 29 0.11 -9.65 -44.11
CA GLY A 29 -0.74 -10.27 -43.11
C GLY A 29 -0.12 -11.45 -42.37
N ASN A 30 1.16 -11.77 -42.60
CA ASN A 30 1.84 -12.80 -41.82
C ASN A 30 2.16 -12.27 -40.43
N SER A 31 1.98 -13.10 -39.39
CA SER A 31 2.27 -12.72 -38.01
C SER A 31 3.27 -13.66 -37.32
N SER A 32 4.00 -13.12 -36.33
CA SER A 32 4.87 -13.85 -35.44
C SER A 32 4.81 -13.25 -34.03
N THR A 33 5.13 -14.04 -33.01
CA THR A 33 5.06 -13.63 -31.61
C THR A 33 6.36 -13.86 -30.85
N ALA A 34 6.59 -13.04 -29.82
CA ALA A 34 7.69 -13.21 -28.87
C ALA A 34 7.24 -12.81 -27.45
N ASN A 35 7.72 -13.55 -26.44
CA ASN A 35 7.50 -13.20 -25.03
C ASN A 35 8.53 -12.17 -24.56
N ALA A 36 8.08 -11.25 -23.69
CA ALA A 36 8.94 -10.37 -22.91
C ALA A 36 8.43 -10.30 -21.46
N VAL A 37 9.32 -9.95 -20.53
CA VAL A 37 8.95 -9.73 -19.13
C VAL A 37 8.99 -8.23 -18.84
N VAL A 38 7.85 -7.66 -18.47
CA VAL A 38 7.73 -6.30 -17.94
C VAL A 38 7.77 -6.39 -16.41
N THR A 39 8.74 -5.73 -15.79
CA THR A 39 8.81 -5.63 -14.33
C THR A 39 8.25 -4.28 -13.90
N VAL A 40 7.14 -4.30 -13.17
CA VAL A 40 6.55 -3.11 -12.55
C VAL A 40 7.08 -3.01 -11.13
N VAL A 41 7.61 -1.85 -10.76
CA VAL A 41 8.15 -1.60 -9.42
C VAL A 41 7.36 -0.45 -8.81
N ASP A 42 7.08 -0.58 -7.52
CA ASP A 42 6.55 0.50 -6.69
C ASP A 42 7.67 0.96 -5.75
N GLU A 43 8.08 2.23 -5.89
CA GLU A 43 9.16 2.86 -5.13
C GLU A 43 8.68 4.10 -4.36
N ILE A 44 7.38 4.37 -4.38
CA ILE A 44 6.80 5.50 -3.68
C ILE A 44 6.45 5.02 -2.27
N ASP A 45 6.96 5.72 -1.26
CA ASP A 45 6.65 5.42 0.13
C ASP A 45 5.21 5.87 0.48
N PRO A 46 4.51 5.14 1.38
CA PRO A 46 3.20 5.57 1.86
C PRO A 46 3.28 6.89 2.63
N THR A 47 2.22 7.69 2.57
CA THR A 47 2.04 8.88 3.41
C THR A 47 1.27 8.51 4.67
N ALA A 48 1.96 8.54 5.81
CA ALA A 48 1.34 8.38 7.12
C ALA A 48 0.65 9.67 7.59
N LEU A 49 -0.64 9.60 7.86
CA LEU A 49 -1.44 10.66 8.46
C LEU A 49 -2.03 10.16 9.77
N ALA A 50 -1.73 10.85 10.87
CA ALA A 50 -2.24 10.51 12.19
C ALA A 50 -3.21 11.59 12.71
N GLN A 51 -4.12 11.18 13.58
CA GLN A 51 -5.03 12.04 14.32
C GLN A 51 -4.94 11.76 15.82
N ASN A 52 -5.31 12.75 16.62
CA ASN A 52 -5.40 12.60 18.07
C ASN A 52 -6.65 11.81 18.43
N VAL A 53 -6.50 10.85 19.35
CA VAL A 53 -7.60 10.09 19.94
C VAL A 53 -7.68 10.35 21.44
N THR A 54 -8.88 10.24 22.00
CA THR A 54 -9.10 10.26 23.45
C THR A 54 -9.63 8.90 23.87
N ILE A 55 -8.92 8.24 24.78
CA ILE A 55 -9.30 6.97 25.40
C ILE A 55 -9.54 7.19 26.89
N TYR A 56 -10.35 6.33 27.49
CA TYR A 56 -10.75 6.44 28.89
C TYR A 56 -10.33 5.18 29.62
N LEU A 57 -9.69 5.35 30.79
CA LEU A 57 -9.32 4.24 31.66
C LEU A 57 -10.60 3.56 32.19
N ASP A 58 -10.54 2.24 32.27
CA ASP A 58 -11.55 1.41 32.94
C ASP A 58 -11.39 1.46 34.47
N ALA A 59 -12.20 0.67 35.18
CA ALA A 59 -12.19 0.61 36.64
C ALA A 59 -10.87 0.06 37.21
N ASP A 60 -10.11 -0.71 36.42
CA ASP A 60 -8.83 -1.30 36.79
C ASP A 60 -7.65 -0.39 36.40
N GLY A 61 -7.94 0.76 35.78
CA GLY A 61 -6.95 1.75 35.39
C GLY A 61 -6.23 1.44 34.08
N ASN A 62 -6.88 0.72 33.16
CA ASN A 62 -6.35 0.36 31.85
C ASN A 62 -7.17 0.99 30.71
N ALA A 63 -6.52 1.31 29.60
CA ALA A 63 -7.16 1.67 28.35
C ALA A 63 -6.32 1.19 27.17
N SER A 64 -6.92 1.08 26.00
CA SER A 64 -6.17 0.81 24.77
C SER A 64 -6.74 1.56 23.59
N THR A 65 -5.93 1.68 22.55
CA THR A 65 -6.31 2.19 21.23
C THR A 65 -5.76 1.27 20.15
N THR A 66 -6.04 1.58 18.89
CA THR A 66 -5.51 0.82 17.76
C THR A 66 -4.87 1.76 16.73
N ALA A 67 -4.05 1.20 15.84
CA ALA A 67 -3.46 1.96 14.75
C ALA A 67 -4.54 2.57 13.84
N GLU A 68 -5.66 1.87 13.61
CA GLU A 68 -6.78 2.34 12.79
C GLU A 68 -7.53 3.51 13.43
N ALA A 69 -7.61 3.56 14.77
CA ALA A 69 -8.24 4.70 15.45
C ALA A 69 -7.40 5.98 15.33
N VAL A 70 -6.07 5.82 15.34
CA VAL A 70 -5.08 6.89 15.20
C VAL A 70 -4.85 7.27 13.73
N ASP A 71 -5.12 6.39 12.78
CA ASP A 71 -5.02 6.67 11.35
C ASP A 71 -6.01 7.77 10.92
N ASN A 72 -5.50 8.70 10.12
CA ASN A 72 -6.24 9.84 9.58
C ASN A 72 -6.23 9.80 8.06
N SER A 73 -6.63 8.65 7.50
CA SER A 73 -6.63 8.40 6.06
C SER A 73 -5.22 8.41 5.46
N SER A 74 -4.28 7.70 6.08
CA SER A 74 -3.01 7.39 5.44
C SER A 74 -3.25 6.75 4.08
N ALA A 75 -2.35 6.98 3.12
CA ALA A 75 -2.54 6.47 1.76
C ALA A 75 -1.22 6.21 1.05
N ASP A 76 -1.31 5.35 0.05
CA ASP A 76 -0.25 5.05 -0.92
C ASP A 76 -0.87 4.88 -2.32
N ASN A 77 -0.10 5.05 -3.40
CA ASN A 77 -0.61 4.84 -4.76
C ASN A 77 -0.99 3.38 -5.06
N CYS A 78 -0.36 2.42 -4.38
CA CYS A 78 -0.61 0.99 -4.50
C CYS A 78 -1.25 0.36 -3.27
N GLY A 79 -1.68 1.20 -2.34
CA GLY A 79 -2.40 0.79 -1.13
C GLY A 79 -1.46 0.49 0.02
N ILE A 80 -2.04 0.40 1.21
CA ILE A 80 -1.29 0.17 2.45
C ILE A 80 -1.28 -1.33 2.73
N ALA A 81 -0.09 -1.88 2.96
CA ALA A 81 0.09 -3.26 3.39
C ALA A 81 -0.17 -3.44 4.90
N SER A 82 0.25 -2.48 5.75
CA SER A 82 0.00 -2.54 7.19
C SER A 82 0.01 -1.18 7.90
N LEU A 83 -0.68 -1.14 9.03
CA LEU A 83 -0.65 -0.05 10.02
C LEU A 83 -0.14 -0.62 11.35
N ALA A 84 0.78 0.09 12.00
CA ALA A 84 1.30 -0.29 13.31
C ALA A 84 1.43 0.92 14.23
N LEU A 85 1.15 0.72 15.52
CA LEU A 85 1.32 1.71 16.57
C LEU A 85 2.37 1.20 17.56
N ASP A 86 3.30 2.07 17.96
CA ASP A 86 4.38 1.72 18.90
C ASP A 86 3.86 1.46 20.32
N ILE A 87 2.81 2.16 20.74
CA ILE A 87 2.15 2.01 22.04
C ILE A 87 0.64 2.00 21.84
N ALA A 88 0.00 0.88 22.17
CA ALA A 88 -1.45 0.71 22.07
C ALA A 88 -2.14 0.60 23.43
N ASP A 89 -1.42 0.24 24.49
CA ASP A 89 -1.95 0.03 25.84
C ASP A 89 -1.49 1.12 26.80
N PHE A 90 -2.43 1.62 27.60
CA PHE A 90 -2.26 2.76 28.49
C PHE A 90 -2.79 2.40 29.87
N THR A 91 -2.23 3.06 30.89
CA THR A 91 -2.56 2.83 32.30
C THR A 91 -2.67 4.15 33.04
N CYS A 92 -2.96 4.13 34.34
CA CYS A 92 -2.91 5.31 35.21
C CYS A 92 -1.59 6.11 35.12
N ALA A 93 -0.47 5.49 34.74
CA ALA A 93 0.81 6.18 34.55
C ALA A 93 0.83 7.09 33.32
N HIS A 94 -0.09 6.88 32.38
CA HIS A 94 -0.19 7.56 31.10
C HIS A 94 -1.33 8.60 31.10
N VAL A 95 -1.83 9.04 32.25
CA VAL A 95 -2.86 10.09 32.31
C VAL A 95 -2.28 11.40 31.81
N GLY A 96 -2.90 11.96 30.76
CA GLY A 96 -2.45 13.18 30.09
C GLY A 96 -2.23 12.96 28.60
N GLN A 97 -1.47 13.86 27.98
CA GLN A 97 -1.06 13.70 26.58
C GLN A 97 0.09 12.70 26.49
N ASN A 98 -0.03 11.74 25.58
CA ASN A 98 1.02 10.80 25.22
C ASN A 98 1.25 10.89 23.72
N ASN A 99 2.52 10.88 23.31
CA ASN A 99 2.87 10.81 21.90
C ASN A 99 3.08 9.35 21.53
N VAL A 100 2.51 8.96 20.40
CA VAL A 100 2.66 7.63 19.78
C VAL A 100 3.11 7.81 18.34
N VAL A 101 3.72 6.77 17.77
CA VAL A 101 4.19 6.74 16.39
C VAL A 101 3.35 5.75 15.59
N LEU A 102 2.59 6.27 14.63
CA LEU A 102 1.94 5.48 13.59
C LEU A 102 2.95 5.17 12.49
N THR A 103 3.17 3.89 12.22
CA THR A 103 3.97 3.39 11.09
C THR A 103 3.03 2.82 10.03
N VAL A 104 3.27 3.17 8.77
CA VAL A 104 2.50 2.72 7.60
C VAL A 104 3.48 2.07 6.62
N THR A 105 3.12 0.90 6.08
CA THR A 105 3.91 0.15 5.10
C THR A 105 3.03 -0.38 3.99
#